data_AF-A0A1H1NNG8-F1
#
_entry.id   AF-A0A1H1NNG8-F1
#
_cell.length_a   1.000
_cell.length_b   1.000
_cell.length_c   1.000
_cell.angle_alpha   90.00
_cell.angle_beta   90.00
_cell.angle_gamma   90.00
#
_symmetry.space_group_name_H-M   'P 1'
#
loop_
_entity.id
_entity.type
_entity.pdbx_description
1 polymer ?
#
loop_
_entity_poly.entity_id
_entity_poly.type
_entity_poly.pdbx_seq_one_letter_code
_entity_poly.pdbx_strand_id
1 'polypeptide(L)' 'MGQIGTFFDWLFNKPAGVLCLIVGGIIFFLIVSVVLERKTRKIYKNHEKSPEDWDLFDDDDDESGWSSFEDDNN' A
#
# COMPACT_ATOMS: atom_id res chain seq x y z
N MET A 1 19.06 38.37 -1.73
CA MET A 1 19.11 36.95 -2.12
C MET A 1 17.90 36.27 -1.51
N GLY A 2 17.05 35.64 -2.34
CA GLY A 2 15.70 35.24 -1.94
C GLY A 2 15.68 34.03 -1.00
N GLN A 3 14.80 34.07 0.00
CA GLN A 3 14.55 33.00 0.98
C GLN A 3 14.33 31.61 0.36
N ILE A 4 13.85 31.56 -0.89
CA ILE A 4 13.68 30.31 -1.64
C ILE A 4 15.03 29.61 -1.90
N GLY A 5 16.09 30.36 -2.21
CA GLY A 5 17.41 29.77 -2.49
C GLY A 5 18.04 29.13 -1.25
N THR A 6 17.88 29.77 -0.08
CA THR A 6 18.33 29.21 1.20
C THR A 6 17.53 27.97 1.62
N PHE A 7 16.26 27.91 1.24
CA PHE A 7 15.42 26.75 1.51
C PHE A 7 15.84 25.54 0.67
N PHE A 8 16.06 25.73 -0.64
CA PHE A 8 16.52 24.65 -1.52
C PHE A 8 17.92 24.15 -1.15
N ASP A 9 18.84 25.05 -0.81
CA ASP A 9 20.18 24.65 -0.36
C ASP A 9 20.10 23.86 0.95
N TRP A 10 19.27 24.28 1.91
CA TRP A 10 19.05 23.48 3.12
C TRP A 10 18.39 22.12 2.84
N LEU A 11 17.41 22.06 1.92
CA LEU A 11 16.65 20.86 1.59
C LEU A 11 17.53 19.77 0.96
N PHE A 12 18.49 20.16 0.12
CA PHE A 12 19.33 19.21 -0.62
C PHE A 12 20.75 19.04 -0.07
N ASN A 13 21.30 20.03 0.63
CA ASN A 13 22.69 20.03 1.09
C ASN A 13 22.84 19.52 2.55
N LYS A 14 21.77 19.56 3.34
CA LYS A 14 21.77 19.00 4.72
C LYS A 14 21.09 17.63 4.79
N PRO A 15 21.66 16.67 5.55
CA PRO A 15 21.05 15.35 5.74
C PRO A 15 19.66 15.43 6.39
N ALA A 16 19.42 16.42 7.25
CA ALA A 16 18.10 16.67 7.83
C ALA A 16 17.06 17.15 6.80
N GLY A 17 17.48 17.93 5.80
CA GLY A 17 16.62 18.38 4.71
C GLY A 17 16.21 17.22 3.80
N VAL A 18 17.18 16.37 3.46
CA VAL A 18 16.94 15.18 2.63
C VAL A 18 15.99 14.19 3.34
N LEU A 19 16.14 13.99 4.65
CA LEU A 19 15.22 13.16 5.42
C LEU A 19 13.78 13.71 5.39
N CYS A 20 13.62 15.03 5.53
CA CYS A 20 12.32 15.70 5.41
C CYS A 20 11.70 15.49 4.01
N LEU A 21 12.52 15.54 2.95
CA LEU A 21 12.07 15.28 1.58
C LEU A 21 11.56 13.85 1.40
N ILE A 22 12.25 12.86 1.97
CA ILE A 22 11.84 11.45 1.89
C ILE A 22 10.51 11.24 2.62
N VAL A 23 10.40 11.71 3.86
CA VAL A 23 9.16 11.58 4.66
C VAL A 23 8.00 12.32 3.99
N GLY A 24 8.25 13.53 3.48
CA GLY A 24 7.27 14.29 2.70
C GLY A 24 6.82 13.56 1.43
N GLY A 25 7.74 12.93 0.72
CA GLY A 25 7.45 12.12 -0.46
C GLY A 25 6.60 10.88 -0.15
N ILE A 26 6.88 10.20 0.96
CA ILE A 26 6.08 9.05 1.42
C ILE A 26 4.67 9.50 1.77
N ILE A 27 4.53 10.57 2.56
CA ILE A 27 3.21 11.11 2.93
C ILE A 27 2.43 11.54 1.68
N PHE A 28 3.08 12.22 0.75
CA PHE A 28 2.47 12.62 -0.52
C PHE A 28 2.00 11.40 -1.32
N PHE A 29 2.82 10.35 -1.41
CA PHE A 29 2.47 9.10 -2.08
C PHE A 29 1.28 8.41 -1.41
N LEU A 30 1.23 8.37 -0.08
CA LEU A 30 0.09 7.83 0.68
C LEU A 30 -1.19 8.62 0.41
N ILE A 31 -1.12 9.96 0.38
CA ILE A 31 -2.27 10.80 0.05
C ILE A 31 -2.78 10.49 -1.36
N VAL A 32 -1.88 10.37 -2.34
CA VAL A 32 -2.25 10.01 -3.73
C VAL A 32 -2.88 8.61 -3.78
N SER A 33 -2.32 7.65 -3.05
CA SER A 33 -2.87 6.29 -2.92
C SER A 33 -4.30 6.30 -2.37
N VAL A 34 -4.54 7.04 -1.28
CA VAL A 34 -5.88 7.18 -0.68
C VAL A 34 -6.86 7.89 -1.62
N VAL A 35 -6.40 8.89 -2.38
CA VAL A 35 -7.24 9.58 -3.37
C VAL A 35 -7.62 8.63 -4.52
N LEU A 36 -6.69 7.81 -5.00
CA LEU A 36 -6.96 6.77 -5.99
C LEU A 36 -7.94 5.74 -5.43
N GLU A 37 -7.75 5.30 -4.19
CA GLU A 37 -8.67 4.38 -3.53
C GLU A 37 -10.09 4.98 -3.41
N ARG A 38 -10.21 6.25 -3.02
CA ARG A 38 -11.51 6.94 -2.97
C ARG A 38 -12.15 7.13 -4.34
N LYS A 39 -11.35 7.34 -5.39
CA LYS A 39 -11.84 7.46 -6.76
C LYS A 39 -12.35 6.11 -7.28
N THR A 40 -11.64 5.02 -6.97
CA THR A 40 -12.03 3.65 -7.34
C THR A 40 -13.25 3.16 -6.55
N ARG A 41 -13.34 3.43 -5.23
CA ARG A 41 -14.53 3.10 -4.41
C ARG A 41 -15.82 3.76 -4.89
N LYS A 42 -15.76 4.87 -5.64
CA LYS A 42 -16.94 5.49 -6.27
C LYS A 42 -17.40 4.77 -7.53
N ILE A 43 -16.49 4.11 -8.23
CA ILE A 43 -16.77 3.41 -9.50
C ILE A 43 -17.22 1.96 -9.22
N TYR A 44 -16.66 1.30 -8.21
CA TYR A 44 -16.98 -0.08 -7.82
C TYR A 44 -17.95 -0.18 -6.63
N LYS A 45 -18.87 0.78 -6.48
CA LYS A 45 -20.05 0.60 -5.62
C LYS A 45 -21.14 -0.11 -6.41
N ASN A 46 -20.91 -1.38 -6.74
CA ASN A 46 -21.94 -2.41 -6.87
C ASN A 46 -21.29 -3.71 -7.36
N HIS A 47 -20.57 -4.44 -6.51
CA HIS A 47 -20.67 -5.89 -6.55
C HIS A 47 -20.96 -6.32 -5.12
N GLU A 48 -22.08 -7.00 -4.96
CA GLU A 48 -22.39 -7.78 -3.76
C GLU A 48 -21.17 -8.65 -3.44
N LYS A 49 -20.83 -8.75 -2.17
CA LYS A 49 -19.76 -9.64 -1.68
C LYS A 49 -20.06 -11.04 -2.23
N SER A 50 -19.36 -11.45 -3.28
CA SER A 50 -19.39 -12.85 -3.71
C SER A 50 -18.70 -13.64 -2.60
N PRO A 51 -19.23 -14.80 -2.18
CA PRO A 51 -18.65 -15.66 -1.13
C PRO A 51 -17.28 -16.27 -1.49
N GLU A 52 -16.59 -15.73 -2.48
CA GLU A 52 -15.32 -16.19 -3.04
C GLU A 52 -14.17 -15.20 -2.75
N ASP A 53 -14.43 -14.18 -1.93
CA ASP A 53 -13.48 -13.12 -1.58
C ASP A 53 -12.55 -13.56 -0.44
N TRP A 54 -11.54 -14.38 -0.77
CA TRP A 54 -10.33 -14.69 0.01
C TRP A 54 -10.47 -14.66 1.55
N ASP A 55 -11.04 -15.73 2.11
CA ASP A 55 -11.05 -16.04 3.54
C ASP A 55 -9.64 -16.50 4.02
N LEU A 56 -8.66 -15.59 3.97
CA LEU A 56 -7.29 -15.87 4.41
C LEU A 56 -7.16 -15.92 5.95
N PHE A 57 -8.17 -15.47 6.69
CA PHE A 57 -8.15 -15.37 8.16
C PHE A 57 -9.52 -15.59 8.83
N ASP A 58 -10.50 -16.22 8.17
CA ASP A 58 -11.65 -16.78 8.89
C ASP A 58 -11.28 -18.22 9.27
N ASP A 59 -10.69 -18.28 10.46
CA ASP A 59 -10.28 -19.41 11.26
C ASP A 59 -11.51 -20.30 11.56
N ASP A 60 -11.65 -21.44 10.88
CA ASP A 60 -12.15 -22.72 11.43
C ASP A 60 -12.26 -23.81 10.33
N ASP A 61 -11.40 -24.83 10.43
CA ASP A 61 -11.50 -26.20 9.87
C ASP A 61 -11.82 -26.38 8.38
N ASP A 62 -10.81 -26.45 7.50
CA ASP A 62 -10.85 -27.37 6.33
C ASP A 62 -9.43 -27.65 5.79
N GLU A 63 -8.77 -28.58 6.46
CA GLU A 63 -7.47 -29.17 6.12
C GLU A 63 -7.58 -30.06 4.86
N SER A 64 -7.70 -29.45 3.67
CA SER A 64 -7.85 -30.20 2.41
C SER A 64 -7.06 -29.66 1.20
N GLY A 65 -6.32 -28.55 1.34
CA GLY A 65 -5.57 -27.94 0.23
C GLY A 65 -4.17 -28.51 -0.03
N TRP A 66 -3.54 -29.16 0.95
CA TRP A 66 -2.15 -29.64 0.85
C TRP A 66 -2.02 -31.16 0.64
N SER A 67 -3.10 -31.92 0.87
CA SER A 67 -3.08 -33.39 0.75
C SER A 67 -2.90 -33.88 -0.69
N SER A 68 -3.32 -33.10 -1.69
CA SER A 68 -3.22 -33.53 -3.10
C SER A 68 -1.80 -33.50 -3.66
N PHE A 69 -0.82 -32.90 -2.98
CA PHE A 69 0.57 -32.82 -3.47
C PHE A 69 1.50 -33.85 -2.79
N GLU A 70 1.12 -34.38 -1.62
CA GLU A 70 1.94 -35.35 -0.88
C GLU A 70 1.76 -36.80 -1.35
N ASP A 71 0.66 -37.14 -2.02
CA ASP A 71 0.41 -38.49 -2.56
C ASP A 71 1.27 -38.84 -3.80
N ASP A 72 1.92 -37.86 -4.44
CA ASP A 72 2.70 -38.08 -5.68
C ASP A 72 4.20 -38.35 -5.44
N ASN A 73 4.68 -38.35 -4.19
CA ASN A 73 6.10 -38.58 -3.86
C ASN A 73 6.35 -39.95 -3.17
N ASN A 74 5.96 -41.03 -3.84
CA ASN A 74 6.49 -42.39 -3.60
C ASN A 74 7.63 -42.72 -4.59
#